data_AF-A0A947EI72-F1
#
_entry.id   AF-A0A947EI72-F1
#
_cell.length_a   1.000
_cell.length_b   1.000
_cell.length_c   1.000
_cell.angle_alpha   90.00
_cell.angle_beta   90.00
_cell.angle_gamma   90.00
#
_symmetry.space_group_name_H-M   'P 1'
#
loop_
_entity.id
_entity.type
_entity.pdbx_description
1 polymer ?
#
loop_
_entity_poly.entity_id
_entity_poly.type
_entity_poly.pdbx_seq_one_letter_code
_entity_poly.pdbx_strand_id
1 'polypeptide(L)' 'MDFKHDDKSSWAIGGTTMIGVGVGLMYLRTDVMIFVGCIIIGVGAGLVLAPFLSRK' A
#
# COMPACT_ATOMS: atom_id res chain seq x y z
N MET A 1 7.34 26.38 -1.54
CA MET A 1 6.65 25.09 -1.71
C MET A 1 7.28 24.17 -0.69
N ASP A 2 6.60 23.95 0.42
CA ASP A 2 7.10 23.26 1.61
C ASP A 2 7.14 21.74 1.38
N PHE A 3 8.32 21.23 1.03
CA PHE A 3 8.61 19.79 0.91
C PHE A 3 9.29 19.30 2.19
N LYS A 4 8.53 19.03 3.26
CA LYS A 4 9.06 18.33 4.43
C LYS A 4 7.93 17.95 5.38
N HIS A 5 7.37 16.75 5.20
CA HIS A 5 6.79 15.84 6.20
C HIS A 5 5.73 14.90 5.60
N ASP A 6 5.20 15.21 4.41
CA ASP A 6 4.14 14.41 3.77
C ASP A 6 4.67 13.26 2.88
N ASP A 7 5.91 13.40 2.39
CA ASP A 7 6.49 12.48 1.40
C ASP A 7 6.69 11.05 1.92
N LYS A 8 7.01 10.89 3.21
CA LYS A 8 7.35 9.58 3.79
C LYS A 8 6.13 8.68 3.97
N SER A 9 5.02 9.27 4.37
CA SER A 9 3.74 8.59 4.59
C SER A 9 3.09 8.24 3.25
N SER A 10 3.09 9.19 2.32
CA SER A 10 2.60 8.98 0.95
C SER A 10 3.41 7.91 0.21
N TRP A 11 4.74 7.90 0.38
CA TRP A 11 5.60 6.87 -0.18
C TRP A 11 5.39 5.49 0.47
N ALA A 12 5.11 5.44 1.77
CA ALA A 12 4.77 4.18 2.45
C ALA A 12 3.45 3.58 1.96
N ILE A 13 2.41 4.40 1.79
CA ILE A 13 1.12 3.97 1.23
C ILE A 13 1.29 3.50 -0.21
N GLY A 14 2.02 4.27 -1.03
CA GLY A 14 2.32 3.92 -2.42
C GLY A 14 3.10 2.60 -2.51
N GLY A 15 4.11 2.42 -1.65
CA GLY A 15 4.93 1.20 -1.60
C GLY A 15 4.15 -0.04 -1.20
N THR A 16 3.37 0.00 -0.12
CA THR A 16 2.57 -1.15 0.31
C THR A 16 1.44 -1.47 -0.67
N THR A 17 0.86 -0.46 -1.31
CA THR A 17 -0.14 -0.67 -2.37
C THR A 17 0.48 -1.32 -3.59
N MET A 18 1.66 -0.88 -4.03
CA MET A 18 2.38 -1.46 -5.16
C MET A 18 2.80 -2.91 -4.90
N ILE A 19 3.18 -3.23 -3.66
CA ILE A 19 3.43 -4.63 -3.23
C ILE A 19 2.14 -5.44 -3.27
N GLY A 20 1.03 -4.92 -2.74
CA GLY A 20 -0.28 -5.59 -2.76
C GLY A 20 -0.78 -5.87 -4.18
N VAL A 21 -0.61 -4.92 -5.10
CA VAL A 21 -0.93 -5.08 -6.53
C VAL A 21 0.03 -6.06 -7.20
N GLY A 22 1.34 -5.97 -6.93
CA GLY A 22 2.33 -6.88 -7.51
C GLY A 22 2.11 -8.34 -7.11
N VAL A 23 1.87 -8.60 -5.83
CA VAL A 23 1.51 -9.93 -5.33
C VAL A 23 0.16 -10.37 -5.89
N GLY A 24 -0.83 -9.47 -5.87
CA GLY A 24 -2.15 -9.78 -6.42
C GLY A 24 -2.10 -10.18 -7.90
N LEU A 25 -1.33 -9.48 -8.74
CA LEU A 25 -1.26 -9.74 -10.18
C LEU A 25 -0.70 -11.14 -10.50
N MET A 26 0.15 -11.69 -9.62
CA MET A 26 0.59 -13.09 -9.73
C MET A 26 -0.56 -14.07 -9.50
N TYR A 27 -1.49 -13.75 -8.60
CA TYR A 27 -2.65 -14.59 -8.27
C TYR A 27 -3.87 -14.36 -9.16
N LEU A 28 -3.88 -13.31 -9.99
CA LEU A 28 -5.00 -13.00 -10.90
C LEU A 28 -5.28 -14.15 -11.89
N ARG A 29 -4.26 -14.96 -12.21
CA ARG A 29 -4.40 -16.12 -13.09
C ARG A 29 -5.11 -17.31 -12.43
N THR A 30 -5.16 -17.34 -11.11
CA THR A 30 -5.79 -18.40 -10.32
C THR A 30 -7.18 -17.98 -9.86
N ASP A 31 -7.29 -16.83 -9.19
CA ASP A 31 -8.55 -16.37 -8.60
C ASP A 31 -8.55 -14.84 -8.41
N VAL A 32 -9.54 -14.18 -9.02
CA VAL A 32 -9.73 -12.72 -8.90
C VAL A 32 -10.03 -12.28 -7.46
N MET A 33 -10.67 -13.14 -6.65
CA MET A 33 -10.94 -12.82 -5.24
C MET A 33 -9.66 -12.68 -4.41
N ILE A 34 -8.64 -13.49 -4.71
CA ILE A 34 -7.33 -13.41 -4.03
C ILE A 34 -6.61 -12.12 -4.42
N PHE A 35 -6.70 -11.73 -5.69
CA PHE A 35 -6.19 -10.44 -6.17
C PHE A 35 -6.77 -9.25 -5.40
N VAL A 36 -8.11 -9.21 -5.27
CA VAL A 36 -8.79 -8.15 -4.52
C VAL A 36 -8.39 -8.17 -3.05
N GLY A 37 -8.27 -9.35 -2.43
CA GLY A 37 -7.78 -9.52 -1.07
C GLY A 37 -6.38 -8.94 -0.86
N CYS A 38 -5.42 -9.23 -1.75
CA CYS A 38 -4.07 -8.69 -1.69
C CYS A 38 -4.02 -7.16 -1.81
N ILE A 39 -4.88 -6.56 -2.66
CA ILE A 39 -4.98 -5.10 -2.78
C ILE A 39 -5.55 -4.49 -1.50
N ILE A 40 -6.64 -5.05 -0.95
CA ILE A 40 -7.24 -4.55 0.29
C ILE A 40 -6.24 -4.63 1.45
N ILE A 41 -5.47 -5.72 1.55
CA ILE A 41 -4.42 -5.87 2.57
C ILE A 41 -3.28 -4.88 2.34
N GLY A 42 -2.81 -4.69 1.11
CA GLY A 42 -1.71 -3.75 0.80
C GLY A 42 -2.08 -2.28 1.06
N VAL A 43 -3.31 -1.89 0.72
CA VAL A 43 -3.84 -0.56 1.01
C VAL A 43 -4.11 -0.41 2.51
N GLY A 44 -4.73 -1.41 3.15
CA GLY A 44 -5.03 -1.39 4.58
C GLY A 44 -3.76 -1.30 5.43
N ALA A 45 -2.73 -2.08 5.12
CA ALA A 45 -1.43 -2.00 5.78
C ALA A 45 -0.79 -0.61 5.57
N GLY A 46 -0.84 -0.08 4.35
CA GLY A 46 -0.33 1.26 4.03
C GLY A 46 -1.02 2.37 4.83
N LEU A 47 -2.34 2.30 4.95
CA LEU A 47 -3.15 3.28 5.68
C LEU A 47 -2.90 3.24 7.19
N VAL A 48 -2.61 2.07 7.75
CA VAL A 48 -2.25 1.90 9.17
C VAL A 48 -0.81 2.36 9.44
N LEU A 49 0.11 2.12 8.50
CA LEU A 49 1.52 2.52 8.60
C LEU A 49 1.72 4.02 8.38
N ALA A 50 0.95 4.66 7.50
CA ALA A 50 1.04 6.07 7.16
C ALA A 50 0.99 7.03 8.36
N PRO A 51 0.00 6.97 9.27
CA PRO A 51 -0.05 7.85 10.43
C PRO A 51 1.08 7.54 11.43
N PHE A 52 1.60 6.32 11.44
CA PHE A 52 2.74 5.92 12.28
C PHE A 52 4.06 6.52 11.77
N LEU A 53 4.24 6.61 10.45
CA LEU A 53 5.38 7.28 9.82
C LEU A 53 5.25 8.81 9.84
N SER A 54 4.03 9.34 9.72
CA SER A 54 3.79 10.78 9.70
C SER A 54 4.02 11.45 11.06
N ARG A 55 3.91 10.69 12.15
CA ARG A 55 4.00 11.20 13.52
C ARG A 55 5.44 11.25 14.05
N LYS A 56 6.45 10.91 13.23
CA LYS A 56 7.87 10.85 13.62
C LYS A 56 8.74 11.67 12.68
#